data_AF-A0A091LBA6-F1
#
_entry.id   AF-A0A091LBA6-F1
#
_cell.length_a   1.000
_cell.length_b   1.000
_cell.length_c   1.000
_cell.angle_alpha   90.00
_cell.angle_beta   90.00
_cell.angle_gamma   90.00
#
_symmetry.space_group_name_H-M   'P 1'
#
loop_
_entity.id
_entity.type
_entity.pdbx_description
1 polymer ?
#
loop_
_entity_poly.entity_id
_entity_poly.type
_entity_poly.pdbx_seq_one_letter_code
_entity_poly.pdbx_strand_id
1 'polypeptide(L)'
;RKRWVLGVVFGLSLVYFLTSTFKQEERTVRDRNLLQVQEHEQPIVWKVKFSSGNSSQLSNQCRNSVQGKLLITDELGYICERKDLLVNGCCNVNVPSTKLYSCDSCLPNGCCSVYEYCVSCCLQPSKQHLLERFLNRAAIAFQNLFMAVEDHFELCLAKCRTSSQSVQHENTYRDPIAKYCYGEYPPELLPV
;
A
#
# COMPACT_ATOMS: atom_id res chain seq x y z
N ARG A 1 47.21 -15.98 -55.34
CA ARG A 1 46.39 -14.74 -55.32
C ARG A 1 45.12 -14.83 -54.45
N LYS A 2 44.46 -15.99 -54.26
CA LYS A 2 43.19 -16.10 -53.49
C LYS A 2 43.29 -16.08 -51.95
N ARG A 3 44.48 -16.29 -51.35
CA ARG A 3 44.64 -16.40 -49.87
C ARG A 3 44.57 -15.06 -49.12
N TRP A 4 45.03 -13.97 -49.74
CA TRP A 4 45.02 -12.63 -49.13
C TRP A 4 43.61 -12.06 -49.01
N VAL A 5 42.73 -12.37 -49.97
CA VAL A 5 41.33 -11.93 -49.97
C VAL A 5 40.57 -12.47 -48.76
N LEU A 6 40.80 -13.75 -48.41
CA LEU A 6 40.20 -14.36 -47.22
C LEU A 6 40.68 -13.70 -45.92
N GLY A 7 41.96 -13.35 -45.84
CA GLY A 7 42.52 -12.62 -44.69
C GLY A 7 41.90 -11.23 -44.52
N VAL A 8 41.67 -10.51 -45.62
CA VAL A 8 41.05 -9.17 -45.59
C VAL A 8 39.58 -9.25 -45.17
N VAL A 9 38.80 -10.20 -45.69
CA VAL A 9 37.39 -10.38 -45.31
C VAL A 9 37.26 -10.75 -43.83
N PHE A 10 38.12 -11.66 -43.36
CA PHE A 10 38.13 -12.05 -41.95
C PHE A 10 38.54 -10.87 -41.04
N GLY A 11 39.55 -10.09 -41.44
CA GLY A 11 39.96 -8.89 -40.71
C GLY A 11 38.85 -7.84 -40.60
N LEU A 12 38.15 -7.54 -41.71
CA LEU A 12 37.04 -6.59 -41.70
C LEU A 12 35.85 -7.08 -40.86
N SER A 13 35.56 -8.39 -40.91
CA SER A 13 34.51 -9.00 -40.08
C SER A 13 34.86 -8.95 -38.60
N LEU A 14 36.13 -9.20 -38.22
CA LEU A 14 36.59 -9.13 -36.85
C LEU A 14 36.53 -7.70 -36.31
N VAL A 15 36.98 -6.71 -37.09
CA VAL A 15 36.91 -5.28 -36.70
C VAL A 15 35.46 -4.82 -36.54
N TYR A 16 34.57 -5.22 -37.45
CA TYR A 16 33.14 -4.94 -37.32
C TYR A 16 32.55 -5.58 -36.06
N PHE A 17 32.89 -6.83 -35.76
CA PHE A 17 32.42 -7.52 -34.57
C PHE A 17 32.88 -6.82 -33.29
N LEU A 18 34.18 -6.49 -33.18
CA LEU A 18 34.73 -5.81 -32.01
C LEU A 18 34.12 -4.41 -31.83
N THR A 19 34.01 -3.62 -32.91
CA THR A 19 33.37 -2.28 -32.82
C THR A 19 31.89 -2.37 -32.46
N SER A 20 31.18 -3.41 -32.89
CA SER A 20 29.79 -3.66 -32.51
C SER A 20 29.65 -4.06 -31.04
N THR A 21 30.54 -4.92 -30.51
CA THR A 21 30.49 -5.35 -29.11
C THR A 21 30.81 -4.21 -28.15
N PHE A 22 31.82 -3.38 -28.46
CA PHE A 22 32.16 -2.21 -27.64
C PHE A 22 31.03 -1.16 -27.64
N LYS A 23 30.38 -0.92 -28.78
CA LYS A 23 29.19 -0.04 -28.84
C LYS A 23 28.01 -0.56 -28.02
N GLN A 24 27.86 -1.88 -27.93
CA GLN A 24 26.79 -2.49 -27.14
C GLN A 24 27.07 -2.37 -25.64
N GLU A 25 28.32 -2.54 -25.22
CA GLU A 25 28.75 -2.32 -23.84
C GLU A 25 28.54 -0.86 -23.40
N GLU A 26 28.95 0.12 -24.22
CA GLU A 26 28.70 1.55 -23.95
C GLU A 26 27.20 1.88 -23.84
N ARG A 27 26.33 1.29 -24.68
CA ARG A 27 24.88 1.47 -24.57
C ARG A 27 24.33 0.89 -23.27
N THR A 28 24.78 -0.30 -22.87
CA THR A 28 24.33 -0.92 -21.61
C THR A 28 24.80 -0.17 -20.37
N VAL A 29 26.02 0.39 -20.38
CA VAL A 29 26.55 1.23 -19.30
C VAL A 29 25.81 2.56 -19.24
N ARG A 30 25.48 3.16 -20.40
CA ARG A 30 24.71 4.39 -20.47
C ARG A 30 23.25 4.20 -20.02
N ASP A 31 22.61 3.09 -20.37
CA ASP A 31 21.27 2.75 -19.86
C ASP A 31 21.28 2.48 -18.35
N ARG A 32 22.31 1.80 -17.82
CA ARG A 32 22.49 1.62 -16.37
C ARG A 32 22.68 2.96 -15.65
N ASN A 33 23.49 3.85 -16.21
CA ASN A 33 23.72 5.19 -15.64
C ASN A 33 22.47 6.08 -15.76
N LEU A 34 21.66 5.95 -16.81
CA LEU A 34 20.39 6.66 -16.96
C LEU A 34 19.35 6.17 -15.94
N LEU A 35 19.31 4.86 -15.67
CA LEU A 35 18.43 4.26 -14.65
C LEU A 35 18.87 4.62 -13.22
N GLN A 36 20.16 4.85 -12.98
CA GLN A 36 20.68 5.18 -11.65
C GLN A 36 20.59 6.68 -11.31
N VAL A 37 20.49 7.58 -12.30
CA VAL A 37 20.47 9.04 -12.08
C VAL A 37 19.04 9.61 -11.89
N GLN A 38 18.00 8.79 -12.06
CA GLN A 38 16.61 9.21 -11.77
C GLN A 38 16.12 8.76 -10.38
N GLU A 39 17.02 8.73 -9.41
CA GLU A 39 16.66 8.80 -7.99
C GLU A 39 16.41 10.27 -7.66
N HIS A 40 15.32 10.82 -8.20
CA HIS A 40 14.92 12.19 -7.93
C HIS A 40 14.48 12.26 -6.46
N GLU A 41 15.32 12.86 -5.60
CA GLU A 41 15.03 13.30 -4.23
C GLU A 41 13.94 14.38 -4.20
N GLN A 42 12.77 14.11 -4.79
CA GLN A 42 11.59 14.91 -4.51
C GLN A 42 10.78 14.20 -3.43
N PRO A 43 10.54 14.83 -2.28
CA PRO A 43 9.66 14.26 -1.28
C PRO A 43 8.31 14.00 -1.95
N ILE A 44 7.87 12.74 -1.94
CA ILE A 44 6.61 12.35 -2.55
C ILE A 44 5.49 13.13 -1.84
N VAL A 45 4.86 14.04 -2.57
CA VAL A 45 3.69 14.78 -2.09
C VAL A 45 2.50 13.84 -2.18
N TRP A 46 2.24 13.11 -1.10
CA TRP A 46 1.07 12.24 -0.98
C TRP A 46 -0.20 13.08 -1.11
N LYS A 47 -1.15 12.60 -1.92
CA LYS A 47 -2.43 13.28 -2.17
C LYS A 47 -3.48 13.04 -1.08
N VAL A 48 -3.14 12.28 -0.04
CA VAL A 48 -4.04 11.92 1.05
C VAL A 48 -4.44 13.19 1.81
N LYS A 49 -5.71 13.58 1.69
CA LYS A 49 -6.27 14.67 2.47
C LYS A 49 -6.79 14.11 3.79
N PHE A 50 -6.04 14.32 4.87
CA PHE A 50 -6.54 14.11 6.22
C PHE A 50 -7.50 15.27 6.55
N SER A 51 -8.77 15.13 6.18
CA SER A 51 -9.79 16.15 6.49
C SER A 51 -10.02 16.19 7.99
N SER A 52 -9.41 17.17 8.66
CA SER A 52 -9.64 17.44 10.07
C SER A 52 -11.07 17.96 10.25
N GLY A 53 -11.94 17.10 10.79
CA GLY A 53 -13.19 17.42 11.47
C GLY A 53 -13.92 18.71 11.08
N ASN A 54 -14.40 18.79 9.84
CA ASN A 54 -15.56 19.66 9.52
C ASN A 54 -16.24 19.25 8.20
N SER A 55 -16.24 17.96 7.85
CA SER A 55 -17.09 17.43 6.78
C SER A 55 -18.52 17.20 7.30
N SER A 56 -19.15 18.30 7.71
CA SER A 56 -20.59 18.49 7.58
C SER A 56 -20.99 18.78 6.13
N GLN A 57 -20.14 18.44 5.15
CA GLN A 57 -20.66 18.13 3.83
C GLN A 57 -21.35 16.77 3.94
N LEU A 58 -22.66 16.85 4.18
CA LEU A 58 -23.64 15.80 3.93
C LEU A 58 -23.46 15.29 2.50
N SER A 59 -22.47 14.43 2.28
CA SER A 59 -22.65 13.41 1.26
C SER A 59 -23.78 12.55 1.80
N ASN A 60 -24.94 12.66 1.18
CA ASN A 60 -26.07 11.79 1.50
C ASN A 60 -25.74 10.33 1.21
N GLN A 61 -24.56 10.01 0.67
CA GLN A 61 -24.07 8.68 0.31
C GLN A 61 -22.69 8.44 0.92
N CYS A 62 -22.49 7.31 1.59
CA CYS A 62 -21.19 6.91 2.13
C CYS A 62 -20.59 5.77 1.33
N ARG A 63 -19.27 5.78 1.19
CA ARG A 63 -18.51 4.56 0.91
C ARG A 63 -18.38 3.72 2.17
N ASN A 64 -18.23 2.42 2.00
CA ASN A 64 -18.01 1.50 3.11
C ASN A 64 -17.06 0.36 2.71
N SER A 65 -16.69 -0.44 3.68
CA SER A 65 -15.76 -1.57 3.51
C SER A 65 -16.28 -2.69 2.60
N VAL A 66 -17.60 -2.78 2.32
CA VAL A 66 -18.36 -3.75 1.49
C VAL A 66 -18.18 -5.24 1.85
N GLN A 67 -16.95 -5.66 2.14
CA GLN A 67 -16.50 -7.05 2.27
C GLN A 67 -16.98 -7.72 3.57
N GLY A 68 -17.31 -6.96 4.61
CA GLY A 68 -17.62 -7.48 5.94
C GLY A 68 -18.95 -8.21 6.05
N LYS A 69 -18.93 -9.51 6.40
CA LYS A 69 -20.13 -10.37 6.44
C LYS A 69 -21.17 -9.92 7.47
N LEU A 70 -20.72 -9.55 8.67
CA LEU A 70 -21.57 -9.22 9.82
C LEU A 70 -21.48 -7.74 10.18
N LEU A 71 -20.27 -7.21 10.22
CA LEU A 71 -19.97 -5.81 10.50
C LEU A 71 -19.60 -5.09 9.21
N ILE A 72 -19.88 -3.80 9.16
CA ILE A 72 -19.45 -2.90 8.10
C ILE A 72 -18.94 -1.61 8.74
N THR A 73 -17.83 -1.11 8.22
CA THR A 73 -17.33 0.24 8.50
C THR A 73 -17.57 1.17 7.32
N ASP A 74 -18.12 2.36 7.59
CA ASP A 74 -18.29 3.44 6.61
C ASP A 74 -17.11 4.41 6.58
N GLU A 75 -17.07 5.28 5.58
CA GLU A 75 -15.98 6.24 5.39
C GLU A 75 -15.89 7.32 6.47
N LEU A 76 -16.96 7.53 7.24
CA LEU A 76 -16.99 8.43 8.38
C LEU A 76 -16.40 7.78 9.65
N GLY A 77 -16.09 6.48 9.59
CA GLY A 77 -15.50 5.71 10.66
C GLY A 77 -16.49 5.09 11.63
N TYR A 78 -17.79 5.10 11.31
CA TYR A 78 -18.77 4.32 12.05
C TYR A 78 -18.66 2.84 11.68
N ILE A 79 -18.77 1.98 12.68
CA ILE A 79 -18.93 0.53 12.53
C ILE A 79 -20.32 0.14 13.01
N CYS A 80 -21.04 -0.60 12.17
CA CYS A 80 -22.38 -1.09 12.48
C CYS A 80 -22.54 -2.53 11.99
N GLU A 81 -23.59 -3.20 12.47
CA GLU A 81 -24.01 -4.45 11.85
C GLU A 81 -24.59 -4.18 10.46
N ARG A 82 -24.45 -5.15 9.55
CA ARG A 82 -24.96 -5.01 8.18
C ARG A 82 -26.47 -4.73 8.11
N LYS A 83 -27.24 -5.19 9.09
CA LYS A 83 -28.70 -4.92 9.19
C LYS A 83 -29.02 -3.44 9.49
N ASP A 84 -28.08 -2.73 10.09
CA ASP A 84 -28.18 -1.32 10.50
C ASP A 84 -27.56 -0.38 9.44
N LEU A 85 -27.14 -0.92 8.29
CA LEU A 85 -26.65 -0.15 7.15
C LEU A 85 -27.82 0.49 6.41
N LEU A 86 -27.73 1.80 6.20
CA LEU A 86 -28.73 2.56 5.47
C LEU A 86 -28.57 2.36 3.95
N VAL A 87 -29.63 2.64 3.19
CA VAL A 87 -29.67 2.51 1.72
C VAL A 87 -28.60 3.37 1.04
N ASN A 88 -28.19 4.45 1.71
CA ASN A 88 -27.14 5.33 1.23
C ASN A 88 -25.71 4.82 1.50
N GLY A 89 -25.55 3.65 2.09
CA GLY A 89 -24.24 3.04 2.38
C GLY A 89 -23.58 3.51 3.67
N CYS A 90 -24.21 4.40 4.43
CA CYS A 90 -23.74 4.85 5.75
C CYS A 90 -24.29 3.96 6.88
N CYS A 91 -23.62 3.93 8.01
CA CYS A 91 -24.16 3.29 9.22
C CYS A 91 -25.25 4.16 9.88
N ASN A 92 -26.29 3.52 10.42
CA ASN A 92 -27.32 4.25 11.16
C ASN A 92 -26.85 4.63 12.57
N VAL A 93 -26.59 5.92 12.77
CA VAL A 93 -26.10 6.49 14.04
C VAL A 93 -27.12 6.45 15.18
N ASN A 94 -28.39 6.23 14.88
CA ASN A 94 -29.46 6.19 15.89
C ASN A 94 -29.53 4.84 16.61
N VAL A 95 -28.85 3.81 16.10
CA VAL A 95 -28.83 2.48 16.69
C VAL A 95 -27.66 2.38 17.67
N PRO A 96 -27.87 1.92 18.91
CA PRO A 96 -26.80 1.84 19.92
C PRO A 96 -25.71 0.80 19.60
N SER A 97 -25.96 -0.12 18.66
CA SER A 97 -24.96 -1.06 18.14
C SER A 97 -23.87 -0.36 17.33
N THR A 98 -24.18 0.81 16.76
CA THR A 98 -23.25 1.59 15.94
C THR A 98 -22.24 2.30 16.82
N LYS A 99 -20.95 2.11 16.54
CA LYS A 99 -19.84 2.74 17.28
C LYS A 99 -19.00 3.59 16.34
N LEU A 100 -18.46 4.69 16.84
CA LEU A 100 -17.57 5.57 16.08
C LEU A 100 -16.10 5.31 16.46
N TYR A 101 -15.23 5.12 15.45
CA TYR A 101 -13.79 4.90 15.62
C TYR A 101 -13.44 3.81 16.65
N SER A 102 -14.19 2.71 16.65
CA SER A 102 -14.04 1.66 17.66
C SER A 102 -12.83 0.78 17.34
N CYS A 103 -12.03 0.49 18.37
CA CYS A 103 -10.82 -0.33 18.32
C CYS A 103 -10.97 -1.63 19.14
N ASP A 104 -12.20 -2.10 19.40
CA ASP A 104 -12.49 -3.13 20.42
C ASP A 104 -11.72 -4.46 20.22
N SER A 105 -11.39 -4.81 18.98
CA SER A 105 -10.66 -6.04 18.64
C SER A 105 -9.17 -5.83 18.33
N CYS A 106 -8.66 -4.63 18.60
CA CYS A 106 -7.30 -4.22 18.26
C CYS A 106 -6.36 -4.34 19.46
N LEU A 107 -5.18 -4.89 19.21
CA LEU A 107 -4.05 -4.95 20.12
C LEU A 107 -3.27 -3.63 20.10
N PRO A 108 -2.43 -3.37 21.12
CA PRO A 108 -1.63 -2.13 21.21
C PRO A 108 -0.65 -1.91 20.05
N ASN A 109 -0.23 -2.98 19.37
CA ASN A 109 0.61 -2.92 18.17
C ASN A 109 -0.13 -2.40 16.92
N GLY A 110 -1.44 -2.13 17.02
CA GLY A 110 -2.27 -1.66 15.91
C GLY A 110 -2.69 -2.77 14.96
N CYS A 111 -2.67 -4.02 15.40
CA CYS A 111 -3.25 -5.17 14.71
C CYS A 111 -4.55 -5.61 15.37
N CYS A 112 -5.54 -6.02 14.58
CA CYS A 112 -6.88 -6.36 15.04
C CYS A 112 -7.30 -7.73 14.49
N SER A 113 -8.19 -8.39 15.21
CA SER A 113 -8.72 -9.70 14.78
C SER A 113 -9.85 -9.57 13.74
N VAL A 114 -10.48 -8.41 13.65
CA VAL A 114 -11.57 -8.12 12.73
C VAL A 114 -11.19 -6.93 11.85
N TYR A 115 -11.44 -7.07 10.55
CA TYR A 115 -11.04 -6.09 9.54
C TYR A 115 -11.74 -4.73 9.74
N GLU A 116 -13.03 -4.75 10.01
CA GLU A 116 -13.86 -3.55 10.15
C GLU A 116 -13.43 -2.70 11.35
N TYR A 117 -13.09 -3.34 12.48
CA TYR A 117 -12.49 -2.66 13.62
C TYR A 117 -11.12 -2.07 13.30
N CYS A 118 -10.29 -2.75 12.50
CA CYS A 118 -9.02 -2.16 12.03
C CYS A 118 -9.27 -0.88 11.22
N VAL A 119 -10.20 -0.91 10.27
CA VAL A 119 -10.51 0.25 9.41
C VAL A 119 -11.08 1.40 10.25
N SER A 120 -12.07 1.13 11.11
CA SER A 120 -12.67 2.14 11.98
C SER A 120 -11.64 2.77 12.93
N CYS A 121 -10.78 1.95 13.54
CA CYS A 121 -9.71 2.43 14.43
C CYS A 121 -8.65 3.25 13.68
N CYS A 122 -8.29 2.85 12.45
CA CYS A 122 -7.34 3.56 11.59
C CYS A 122 -7.82 4.96 11.18
N LEU A 123 -9.13 5.12 10.99
CA LEU A 123 -9.76 6.40 10.65
C LEU A 123 -9.75 7.41 11.80
N GLN A 124 -9.47 6.96 13.03
CA GLN A 124 -9.46 7.84 14.19
C GLN A 124 -8.42 8.98 14.02
N PRO A 125 -8.78 10.25 14.29
CA PRO A 125 -7.88 11.39 14.10
C PRO A 125 -6.57 11.27 14.90
N SER A 126 -6.60 10.61 16.06
CA SER A 126 -5.43 10.37 16.90
C SER A 126 -4.33 9.54 16.21
N LYS A 127 -4.68 8.80 15.13
CA LYS A 127 -3.77 7.92 14.41
C LYS A 127 -3.12 8.59 13.20
N GLN A 128 -3.50 9.82 12.86
CA GLN A 128 -2.99 10.54 11.67
C GLN A 128 -1.44 10.61 11.68
N HIS A 129 -0.83 11.05 12.78
CA HIS A 129 0.64 11.10 12.89
C HIS A 129 1.34 9.74 12.76
N LEU A 130 0.68 8.64 13.14
CA LEU A 130 1.21 7.30 12.93
C LEU A 130 1.20 6.96 11.43
N LEU A 131 0.08 7.23 10.76
CA LEU A 131 -0.09 6.97 9.33
C LEU A 131 0.83 7.83 8.47
N GLU A 132 1.02 9.10 8.82
CA GLU A 132 1.98 10.00 8.15
C GLU A 132 3.41 9.47 8.24
N ARG A 133 3.85 9.04 9.43
CA ARG A 133 5.18 8.42 9.60
C ARG A 133 5.32 7.15 8.76
N PHE A 134 4.29 6.30 8.76
CA PHE A 134 4.27 5.12 7.92
C PHE A 134 4.37 5.48 6.43
N LEU A 135 3.58 6.44 5.95
CA LEU A 135 3.61 6.90 4.56
C LEU A 135 4.98 7.44 4.17
N ASN A 136 5.60 8.28 5.01
CA ASN A 136 6.95 8.81 4.76
C ASN A 136 8.02 7.72 4.67
N ARG A 137 7.88 6.63 5.43
CA ARG A 137 8.80 5.48 5.39
C ARG A 137 8.49 4.54 4.22
N ALA A 138 7.22 4.23 4.01
CA ALA A 138 6.73 3.35 2.95
C ALA A 138 6.91 3.99 1.57
N ALA A 139 6.98 5.31 1.49
CA ALA A 139 7.37 6.09 0.31
C ALA A 139 8.63 5.58 -0.39
N ILE A 140 9.53 4.92 0.34
CA ILE A 140 10.78 4.42 -0.20
C ILE A 140 10.64 2.97 -0.66
N ALA A 141 9.78 2.18 -0.01
CA ALA A 141 9.66 0.74 -0.23
C ALA A 141 8.43 0.31 -1.08
N PHE A 142 7.37 1.12 -1.11
CA PHE A 142 6.06 0.79 -1.66
C PHE A 142 5.44 1.97 -2.44
N GLN A 143 6.26 2.71 -3.20
CA GLN A 143 5.83 3.85 -4.02
C GLN A 143 4.57 3.53 -4.84
N ASN A 144 4.56 2.39 -5.53
CA ASN A 144 3.47 2.07 -6.46
C ASN A 144 2.13 1.73 -5.77
N LEU A 145 2.14 1.19 -4.55
CA LEU A 145 0.91 0.73 -3.88
C LEU A 145 0.13 1.91 -3.28
N PHE A 146 0.82 2.89 -2.69
CA PHE A 146 0.19 3.99 -1.98
C PHE A 146 0.03 5.26 -2.83
N MET A 147 0.65 5.33 -4.02
CA MET A 147 0.39 6.41 -4.99
C MET A 147 -1.03 6.36 -5.58
N ALA A 148 -1.70 5.22 -5.50
CA ALA A 148 -3.08 5.02 -5.98
C ALA A 148 -4.15 5.37 -4.94
N VAL A 149 -3.76 5.66 -3.69
CA VAL A 149 -4.70 5.94 -2.60
C VAL A 149 -5.02 7.43 -2.59
N GLU A 150 -6.29 7.80 -2.75
CA GLU A 150 -6.69 9.20 -2.88
C GLU A 150 -7.01 9.85 -1.53
N ASP A 151 -7.51 9.09 -0.56
CA ASP A 151 -7.98 9.62 0.72
C ASP A 151 -7.64 8.74 1.94
N HIS A 152 -7.94 9.25 3.13
CA HIS A 152 -7.66 8.58 4.39
C HIS A 152 -8.46 7.28 4.53
N PHE A 153 -9.67 7.19 3.97
CA PHE A 153 -10.48 5.99 4.04
C PHE A 153 -9.89 4.85 3.21
N GLU A 154 -9.53 5.12 1.96
CA GLU A 154 -8.86 4.17 1.07
C GLU A 154 -7.50 3.74 1.63
N LEU A 155 -6.78 4.65 2.29
CA LEU A 155 -5.54 4.31 2.98
C LEU A 155 -5.79 3.26 4.05
N CYS A 156 -6.80 3.46 4.89
CA CYS A 156 -7.15 2.52 5.94
C CYS A 156 -7.67 1.19 5.38
N LEU A 157 -8.49 1.22 4.32
CA LEU A 157 -8.94 0.01 3.64
C LEU A 157 -7.76 -0.81 3.08
N ALA A 158 -6.80 -0.16 2.43
CA ALA A 158 -5.63 -0.80 1.85
C ALA A 158 -4.67 -1.32 2.92
N LYS A 159 -4.38 -0.49 3.92
CA LYS A 159 -3.42 -0.82 4.99
C LYS A 159 -3.92 -1.96 5.87
N CYS A 160 -5.20 -1.96 6.25
CA CYS A 160 -5.77 -3.01 7.10
C CYS A 160 -5.93 -4.37 6.40
N ARG A 161 -5.79 -4.45 5.07
CA ARG A 161 -5.81 -5.75 4.38
C ARG A 161 -4.59 -6.58 4.75
N THR A 162 -4.78 -7.89 4.82
CA THR A 162 -3.67 -8.82 5.02
C THR A 162 -2.70 -8.74 3.85
N SER A 163 -1.40 -8.65 4.13
CA SER A 163 -0.35 -8.54 3.12
C SER A 163 0.68 -9.66 3.27
N SER A 164 1.63 -9.75 2.33
CA SER A 164 2.77 -10.66 2.44
C SER A 164 3.60 -10.44 3.71
N GLN A 165 3.56 -9.25 4.30
CA GLN A 165 4.23 -8.95 5.57
C GLN A 165 3.51 -9.54 6.79
N SER A 166 2.20 -9.80 6.67
CA SER A 166 1.38 -10.41 7.74
C SER A 166 1.53 -11.93 7.81
N VAL A 167 2.26 -12.53 6.86
CA VAL A 167 2.49 -13.98 6.78
C VAL A 167 3.97 -14.35 6.91
N GLN A 168 4.20 -15.61 7.24
CA GLN A 168 5.46 -16.32 7.35
C GLN A 168 5.35 -17.60 6.51
N HIS A 169 6.44 -18.01 5.87
CA HIS A 169 6.47 -19.18 4.97
C HIS A 169 5.33 -19.13 3.93
N GLU A 170 5.09 -17.93 3.39
CA GLU A 170 4.13 -17.63 2.32
C GLU A 170 2.64 -17.80 2.68
N ASN A 171 2.27 -18.66 3.64
CA ASN A 171 0.87 -19.01 3.91
C ASN A 171 0.46 -19.05 5.40
N THR A 172 1.39 -18.87 6.35
CA THR A 172 1.07 -18.90 7.78
C THR A 172 1.03 -17.49 8.35
N TYR A 173 -0.07 -17.06 8.96
CA TYR A 173 -0.12 -15.75 9.60
C TYR A 173 0.87 -15.66 10.76
N ARG A 174 1.57 -14.52 10.89
CA ARG A 174 2.49 -14.24 12.01
C ARG A 174 1.77 -14.21 13.35
N ASP A 175 0.57 -13.65 13.34
CA ASP A 175 -0.41 -13.71 14.41
C ASP A 175 -1.73 -14.25 13.82
N PRO A 176 -2.15 -15.48 14.17
CA PRO A 176 -3.38 -16.07 13.65
C PRO A 176 -4.65 -15.43 14.22
N ILE A 177 -4.54 -14.62 15.28
CA ILE A 177 -5.65 -13.94 15.93
C ILE A 177 -5.76 -12.52 15.36
N ALA A 178 -4.69 -11.72 15.42
CA ALA A 178 -4.68 -10.31 15.00
C ALA A 178 -4.04 -10.12 13.61
N LYS A 179 -4.81 -10.38 12.55
CA LYS A 179 -4.32 -10.42 11.16
C LYS A 179 -4.33 -9.07 10.43
N TYR A 180 -5.20 -8.16 10.84
CA TYR A 180 -5.48 -6.91 10.14
C TYR A 180 -4.79 -5.75 10.83
N CYS A 181 -3.82 -5.09 10.20
CA CYS A 181 -2.96 -4.14 10.91
C CYS A 181 -2.92 -2.76 10.24
N TYR A 182 -3.08 -1.71 11.03
CA TYR A 182 -2.82 -0.32 10.61
C TYR A 182 -1.49 0.24 11.16
N GLY A 183 -0.83 -0.50 12.04
CA GLY A 183 0.45 -0.12 12.65
C GLY A 183 1.60 0.08 11.66
N GLU A 184 2.66 0.75 12.12
CA GLU A 184 3.87 1.00 11.32
C GLU A 184 4.62 -0.30 10.98
N TYR A 185 4.68 -1.23 11.94
CA TYR A 185 5.42 -2.48 11.85
C TYR A 185 4.50 -3.67 11.55
N PRO A 186 5.00 -4.72 10.88
CA PRO A 186 4.27 -5.97 10.74
C PRO A 186 4.01 -6.61 12.11
N PRO A 187 2.99 -7.49 12.22
CA PRO A 187 2.71 -8.21 13.46
C PRO A 187 3.94 -9.00 13.92
N GLU A 188 4.16 -9.01 15.23
CA GLU A 188 5.23 -9.79 15.86
C GLU A 188 5.05 -11.28 15.56
N LEU A 189 6.17 -11.98 15.39
CA LEU A 189 6.15 -13.43 15.19
C LEU A 189 5.84 -14.08 16.53
N LEU A 190 4.63 -14.61 16.67
CA LEU A 190 4.32 -15.47 17.81
C LEU A 190 4.99 -16.84 17.59
N PRO A 191 5.65 -17.42 18.61
CA PRO A 191 6.15 -18.78 18.51
C PRO A 191 4.97 -19.73 18.29
N VAL A 192 5.07 -20.56 17.25
CA VAL A 192 4.09 -21.58 16.90
C VAL A 192 4.17 -22.75 17.89
#